data_AF-A0A1G9LQD0-F1
#
_entry.id   AF-A0A1G9LQD0-F1
#
_cell.length_a   1.000
_cell.length_b   1.000
_cell.length_c   1.000
_cell.angle_alpha   90.00
_cell.angle_beta   90.00
_cell.angle_gamma   90.00
#
_symmetry.space_group_name_H-M   'P 1'
#
loop_
_entity.id
_entity.type
_entity.pdbx_description
1 polymer ?
#
loop_
_entity_poly.entity_id
_entity_poly.type
_entity_poly.pdbx_seq_one_letter_code
_entity_poly.pdbx_strand_id
1 'polypeptide(L)'
;MQKAHQPATIWTIGHSNRSQEEFLALLDSLRIEQIVDIRRFPGSRRQPQFAGEALAHGLAKHRIAYRHLPELGGRRGRPASDSPNTGWRVAQFAAYADHMQTEEFAQGLEALMLIADTRRSAMMCSEAVPWRCHRRLVADALTVRGWKVFDIMARNKATLHTLTDFASVQGGVLTYPGDDIEG
;
A
#
# COMPACT_ATOMS: atom_id res chain seq x y z
N MET A 1 -30.78 -17.39 3.50
CA MET A 1 -30.55 -15.93 3.61
C MET A 1 -29.07 -15.67 3.36
N GLN A 2 -28.70 -15.14 2.19
CA GLN A 2 -27.31 -14.75 1.93
C GLN A 2 -27.02 -13.50 2.77
N LYS A 3 -26.11 -13.60 3.75
CA LYS A 3 -25.53 -12.41 4.39
C LYS A 3 -24.83 -11.63 3.28
N ALA A 4 -25.20 -10.37 3.07
CA ALA A 4 -24.39 -9.46 2.27
C ALA A 4 -22.97 -9.47 2.88
N HIS A 5 -22.00 -9.99 2.14
CA HIS A 5 -20.61 -9.98 2.57
C HIS A 5 -20.18 -8.51 2.64
N GLN A 6 -19.94 -8.01 3.86
CA GLN A 6 -19.40 -6.67 3.99
C GLN A 6 -18.01 -6.66 3.34
N PRO A 7 -17.69 -5.65 2.51
CA PRO A 7 -16.38 -5.60 1.88
C PRO A 7 -15.29 -5.55 2.95
N ALA A 8 -14.29 -6.43 2.82
CA ALA A 8 -13.14 -6.47 3.69
C ALA A 8 -12.43 -5.10 3.70
N THR A 9 -11.81 -4.74 4.82
CA THR A 9 -11.27 -3.39 5.05
C THR A 9 -9.81 -3.44 5.45
N ILE A 10 -9.00 -2.56 4.87
CA ILE A 10 -7.59 -2.39 5.19
C ILE A 10 -7.20 -0.91 5.22
N TRP A 11 -6.22 -0.56 6.04
CA TRP A 11 -5.72 0.81 6.15
C TRP A 11 -4.36 0.96 5.44
N THR A 12 -4.00 2.21 5.12
CA THR A 12 -2.66 2.55 4.64
C THR A 12 -2.03 3.59 5.54
N ILE A 13 -0.73 3.52 5.75
CA ILE A 13 0.00 4.52 6.54
C ILE A 13 1.41 4.77 5.99
N GLY A 14 1.87 5.99 6.14
CA GLY A 14 3.24 6.41 5.83
C GLY A 14 3.98 6.79 7.09
N HIS A 15 5.16 6.19 7.35
CA HIS A 15 5.90 6.56 8.56
C HIS A 15 6.52 7.96 8.45
N SER A 16 6.94 8.40 7.25
CA SER A 16 7.55 9.70 7.00
C SER A 16 8.74 9.96 7.96
N ASN A 17 8.82 11.15 8.52
CA ASN A 17 9.78 11.56 9.54
C ASN A 17 9.19 11.63 10.95
N ARG A 18 8.06 10.95 11.20
CA ARG A 18 7.38 10.95 12.51
C ARG A 18 8.26 10.34 13.59
N SER A 19 8.04 10.78 14.82
CA SER A 19 8.55 10.02 15.97
C SER A 19 7.84 8.66 16.05
N GLN A 20 8.45 7.72 16.78
CA GLN A 20 7.82 6.43 17.04
C GLN A 20 6.50 6.61 17.82
N GLU A 21 6.46 7.54 18.77
CA GLU A 21 5.27 7.86 19.57
C GLU A 21 4.14 8.42 18.70
N GLU A 22 4.43 9.37 17.81
CA GLU A 22 3.43 9.93 16.89
C GLU A 22 2.86 8.86 15.96
N PHE A 23 3.71 7.96 15.47
CA PHE A 23 3.29 6.85 14.62
C PHE A 23 2.37 5.88 15.38
N LEU A 24 2.75 5.47 16.58
CA LEU A 24 1.94 4.59 17.43
C LEU A 24 0.60 5.24 17.80
N ALA A 25 0.58 6.54 18.08
CA ALA A 25 -0.66 7.27 18.37
C ALA A 25 -1.63 7.31 17.17
N LEU A 26 -1.12 7.32 15.93
CA LEU A 26 -1.96 7.19 14.73
C LEU A 26 -2.59 5.79 14.64
N LEU A 27 -1.79 4.75 14.88
CA LEU A 27 -2.26 3.36 14.84
C LEU A 27 -3.30 3.08 15.91
N ASP A 28 -3.04 3.51 17.15
CA ASP A 28 -3.95 3.33 18.28
C ASP A 28 -5.28 4.04 18.07
N SER A 29 -5.26 5.27 17.52
CA SER A 29 -6.47 6.05 17.24
C SER A 29 -7.47 5.35 16.30
N LEU A 30 -6.99 4.39 15.49
CA LEU A 30 -7.80 3.60 14.57
C LEU A 30 -7.80 2.10 14.93
N ARG A 31 -7.26 1.77 16.10
CA ARG A 31 -7.16 0.41 16.66
C ARG A 31 -6.45 -0.56 15.72
N ILE A 32 -5.41 -0.11 15.02
CA ILE A 32 -4.64 -0.97 14.13
C ILE A 32 -3.90 -2.02 14.97
N GLU A 33 -4.10 -3.28 14.64
CA GLU A 33 -3.55 -4.45 15.36
C GLU A 33 -2.31 -5.00 14.67
N GLN A 34 -2.06 -4.60 13.42
CA GLN A 34 -0.97 -5.13 12.61
C GLN A 34 -0.48 -4.13 11.57
N ILE A 35 0.85 -4.03 11.45
CA ILE A 35 1.52 -3.38 10.35
C ILE A 35 1.98 -4.43 9.34
N VAL A 36 1.63 -4.22 8.08
CA VAL A 36 2.22 -4.93 6.94
C VAL A 36 3.15 -3.96 6.22
N ASP A 37 4.45 -4.11 6.45
CA ASP A 37 5.47 -3.31 5.77
C ASP A 37 5.59 -3.76 4.30
N ILE A 38 5.27 -2.87 3.37
CA ILE A 38 5.36 -3.13 1.93
C ILE A 38 6.56 -2.41 1.31
N ARG A 39 7.56 -2.03 2.11
CA ARG A 39 8.83 -1.48 1.60
C ARG A 39 9.70 -2.62 1.14
N ARG A 40 10.31 -2.51 -0.05
CA ARG A 40 11.28 -3.52 -0.52
C ARG A 40 12.48 -3.66 0.41
N PHE A 41 12.94 -2.53 0.94
CA PHE A 41 14.09 -2.44 1.83
C PHE A 41 13.71 -1.62 3.07
N PRO A 42 13.31 -2.27 4.18
CA PRO A 42 12.84 -1.58 5.39
C PRO A 42 14.01 -1.11 6.26
N GLY A 43 15.05 -0.53 5.66
CA GLY A 43 16.21 0.02 6.36
C GLY A 43 16.29 1.53 6.18
N SER A 44 16.67 2.27 7.23
CA SER A 44 16.88 3.72 7.15
C SER A 44 17.90 4.20 8.16
N ARG A 45 18.95 4.88 7.69
CA ARG A 45 19.88 5.59 8.58
C ARG A 45 19.28 6.87 9.16
N ARG A 46 18.39 7.52 8.41
CA ARG A 46 17.74 8.78 8.82
C ARG A 46 16.60 8.56 9.82
N GLN A 47 15.96 7.39 9.75
CA GLN A 47 14.82 7.01 10.57
C GLN A 47 15.04 5.61 11.15
N PRO A 48 16.04 5.42 12.04
CA PRO A 48 16.42 4.11 12.56
C PRO A 48 15.28 3.41 13.31
N GLN A 49 14.36 4.16 13.92
CA GLN A 49 13.16 3.63 14.59
C GLN A 49 12.18 2.93 13.62
N PHE A 50 12.27 3.22 12.32
CA PHE A 50 11.50 2.54 11.27
C PHE A 50 12.34 1.53 10.49
N ALA A 51 13.54 1.15 10.96
CA ALA A 51 14.22 -0.04 10.46
C ALA A 51 13.43 -1.30 10.87
N GLY A 52 13.35 -2.32 10.02
CA GLY A 52 12.43 -3.46 10.20
C GLY A 52 12.46 -4.10 11.59
N GLU A 53 13.66 -4.39 12.12
CA GLU A 53 13.83 -4.98 13.45
C GLU A 53 13.41 -4.01 14.57
N ALA A 54 13.88 -2.76 14.53
CA ALA A 54 13.56 -1.73 15.51
C ALA A 54 12.06 -1.42 15.54
N LEU A 55 11.43 -1.39 14.35
CA LEU A 55 10.01 -1.19 14.18
C LEU A 55 9.22 -2.36 14.76
N ALA A 56 9.58 -3.61 14.43
CA ALA A 56 8.94 -4.79 14.97
C ALA A 56 9.00 -4.83 16.51
N HIS A 57 10.16 -4.52 17.09
CA HIS A 57 10.33 -4.45 18.54
C HIS A 57 9.48 -3.33 19.17
N GLY A 58 9.43 -2.15 18.55
CA GLY A 58 8.60 -1.04 18.99
C GLY A 58 7.11 -1.36 18.97
N LEU A 59 6.62 -1.96 17.88
CA LEU A 59 5.22 -2.36 17.72
C LEU A 59 4.82 -3.45 18.72
N ALA A 60 5.69 -4.41 18.99
CA ALA A 60 5.43 -5.50 19.93
C ALA A 60 5.12 -4.99 21.35
N LYS A 61 5.79 -3.91 21.81
CA LYS A 61 5.51 -3.26 23.10
C LYS A 61 4.08 -2.74 23.22
N HIS A 62 3.45 -2.44 22.08
CA HIS A 62 2.07 -1.96 21.98
C HIS A 62 1.11 -3.04 21.48
N ARG A 63 1.54 -4.32 21.48
CA ARG A 63 0.76 -5.48 21.01
C ARG A 63 0.33 -5.37 19.54
N ILE A 64 1.07 -4.61 18.73
CA ILE A 64 0.85 -4.51 17.29
C ILE A 64 1.78 -5.50 16.60
N ALA A 65 1.20 -6.37 15.77
CA ALA A 65 1.97 -7.34 14.99
C ALA A 65 2.73 -6.65 13.84
N TYR A 66 3.83 -7.24 13.42
CA TYR A 66 4.61 -6.78 12.28
C TYR A 66 4.79 -7.93 11.27
N ARG A 67 4.50 -7.65 10.00
CA ARG A 67 4.76 -8.51 8.85
C ARG A 67 5.45 -7.68 7.76
N HIS A 68 6.33 -8.32 7.00
CA HIS A 68 7.03 -7.68 5.88
C HIS A 68 6.72 -8.43 4.59
N LEU A 69 6.24 -7.71 3.57
CA LEU A 69 5.92 -8.22 2.23
C LEU A 69 6.75 -7.46 1.18
N PRO A 70 8.02 -7.82 0.97
CA PRO A 70 8.89 -7.15 0.01
C PRO A 70 8.42 -7.27 -1.45
N GLU A 71 7.56 -8.25 -1.76
CA GLU A 71 6.92 -8.49 -3.06
C GLU A 71 6.07 -7.28 -3.50
N LEU A 72 5.52 -6.53 -2.54
CA LEU A 72 4.77 -5.30 -2.76
C LEU A 72 5.66 -4.04 -2.77
N GLY A 73 6.98 -4.20 -2.75
CA GLY A 73 7.98 -3.15 -2.65
C GLY A 73 8.03 -2.15 -3.80
N GLY A 74 8.03 -0.84 -3.50
CA GLY A 74 8.00 0.25 -4.49
C GLY A 74 9.23 0.44 -5.39
N ARG A 75 10.43 -0.01 -4.97
CA ARG A 75 11.66 0.21 -5.73
C ARG A 75 11.80 -0.79 -6.87
N ARG A 76 11.26 -0.42 -8.03
CA ARG A 76 11.33 -1.16 -9.31
C ARG A 76 12.26 -0.48 -10.31
N GLY A 77 12.58 -1.21 -11.38
CA GLY A 77 13.50 -0.78 -12.44
C GLY A 77 12.89 0.30 -13.32
N ARG A 78 13.23 0.28 -14.61
CA ARG A 78 12.56 1.13 -15.61
C ARG A 78 11.26 0.45 -16.06
N PRO A 79 10.27 1.23 -16.53
CA PRO A 79 9.13 0.67 -17.24
C PRO A 79 9.59 -0.16 -18.43
N ALA A 80 8.81 -1.16 -18.79
CA ALA A 80 8.99 -1.90 -20.03
C ALA A 80 8.85 -0.96 -21.24
N SER A 81 9.55 -1.25 -22.34
CA SER A 81 9.47 -0.43 -23.56
C SER A 81 8.08 -0.41 -24.19
N ASP A 82 7.32 -1.48 -23.97
CA ASP A 82 5.95 -1.71 -24.41
C ASP A 82 4.95 -1.63 -23.24
N SER A 83 5.32 -0.92 -22.17
CA SER A 83 4.44 -0.74 -21.00
C SER A 83 3.10 -0.12 -21.41
N PRO A 84 1.96 -0.70 -20.99
CA PRO A 84 0.64 -0.09 -21.17
C PRO A 84 0.38 1.04 -20.16
N ASN A 85 1.31 1.30 -19.22
CA ASN A 85 1.13 2.20 -18.08
C ASN A 85 1.70 3.60 -18.34
N THR A 86 1.41 4.14 -19.53
CA THR A 86 1.99 5.38 -20.06
C THR A 86 1.42 6.65 -19.42
N GLY A 87 0.30 6.57 -18.67
CA GLY A 87 -0.32 7.74 -18.04
C GLY A 87 0.45 8.31 -16.85
N TRP A 88 1.42 7.56 -16.31
CA TRP A 88 2.23 8.04 -15.20
C TRP A 88 3.33 9.02 -15.63
N ARG A 89 3.21 10.27 -15.20
CA ARG A 89 4.26 11.31 -15.39
C ARG A 89 5.61 10.96 -14.77
N VAL A 90 5.62 10.10 -13.76
CA VAL A 90 6.83 9.71 -13.02
C VAL A 90 7.14 8.25 -13.37
N ALA A 91 8.28 8.02 -14.02
CA ALA A 91 8.67 6.70 -14.53
C ALA A 91 8.66 5.58 -13.48
N GLN A 92 8.96 5.90 -12.21
CA GLN A 92 8.90 4.89 -11.13
C GLN A 92 7.49 4.37 -10.85
N PHE A 93 6.45 5.16 -11.11
CA PHE A 93 5.07 4.70 -10.98
C PHE A 93 4.65 3.82 -12.15
N ALA A 94 5.03 4.16 -13.39
CA ALA A 94 4.87 3.27 -14.55
C ALA A 94 5.59 1.93 -14.32
N ALA A 95 6.83 1.97 -13.85
CA ALA A 95 7.60 0.76 -13.56
C ALA A 95 6.96 -0.08 -12.43
N TYR A 96 6.32 0.55 -11.46
CA TYR A 96 5.57 -0.16 -10.43
C TYR A 96 4.28 -0.74 -10.98
N ALA A 97 3.57 -0.04 -11.86
CA ALA A 97 2.38 -0.56 -12.53
C ALA A 97 2.69 -1.75 -13.45
N ASP A 98 3.86 -1.78 -14.09
CA ASP A 98 4.34 -2.97 -14.80
C ASP A 98 4.61 -4.12 -13.83
N HIS A 99 5.22 -3.83 -12.67
CA HIS A 99 5.41 -4.82 -11.61
C HIS A 99 4.07 -5.42 -11.14
N MET A 100 2.97 -4.66 -11.15
CA MET A 100 1.65 -5.17 -10.78
C MET A 100 1.12 -6.27 -11.70
N GLN A 101 1.70 -6.42 -12.89
CA GLN A 101 1.36 -7.48 -13.85
C GLN A 101 2.15 -8.76 -13.62
N THR A 102 3.04 -8.80 -12.62
CA THR A 102 3.90 -9.95 -12.33
C THR A 102 3.25 -10.90 -11.33
N GLU A 103 3.67 -12.17 -11.41
CA GLU A 103 3.32 -13.20 -10.44
C GLU A 103 3.82 -12.86 -9.02
N GLU A 104 4.99 -12.22 -8.89
CA GLU A 104 5.52 -11.73 -7.59
C GLU A 104 4.52 -10.78 -6.92
N PHE A 105 3.96 -9.82 -7.68
CA PHE A 105 2.96 -8.91 -7.15
C PHE A 105 1.65 -9.61 -6.78
N ALA A 106 1.18 -10.53 -7.64
CA ALA A 106 -0.04 -11.28 -7.39
C ALA A 106 0.04 -12.04 -6.05
N GLN A 107 1.15 -12.77 -5.82
CA GLN A 107 1.42 -13.49 -4.58
C GLN A 107 1.49 -12.55 -3.37
N GLY A 108 2.20 -11.43 -3.50
CA GLY A 108 2.28 -10.43 -2.44
C GLY A 108 0.92 -9.84 -2.07
N LEU A 109 0.06 -9.61 -3.07
CA LEU A 109 -1.28 -9.05 -2.86
C LEU A 109 -2.23 -10.06 -2.22
N GLU A 110 -2.18 -11.32 -2.64
CA GLU A 110 -2.92 -12.41 -1.99
C GLU A 110 -2.51 -12.59 -0.53
N ALA A 111 -1.20 -12.60 -0.25
CA ALA A 111 -0.69 -12.65 1.11
C ALA A 111 -1.20 -11.45 1.94
N LEU A 112 -1.20 -10.24 1.37
CA LEU A 112 -1.73 -9.05 2.04
C LEU A 112 -3.22 -9.18 2.38
N MET A 113 -4.03 -9.67 1.45
CA MET A 113 -5.46 -9.88 1.66
C MET A 113 -5.72 -10.92 2.76
N LEU A 114 -5.04 -12.07 2.73
CA LEU A 114 -5.16 -13.10 3.77
C LEU A 114 -4.76 -12.57 5.15
N ILE A 115 -3.68 -11.80 5.21
CA ILE A 115 -3.20 -11.17 6.45
C ILE A 115 -4.24 -10.18 6.99
N ALA A 116 -4.79 -9.33 6.12
CA ALA A 116 -5.76 -8.30 6.49
C ALA A 116 -7.16 -8.85 6.83
N ASP A 117 -7.50 -10.04 6.35
CA ASP A 117 -8.76 -10.73 6.69
C ASP A 117 -8.78 -11.23 8.14
N THR A 118 -7.60 -11.52 8.70
CA THR A 118 -7.48 -12.04 10.07
C THR A 118 -7.44 -10.97 11.16
N ARG A 119 -6.96 -9.76 10.84
CA ARG A 119 -6.66 -8.69 11.81
C ARG A 119 -6.79 -7.32 11.17
N ARG A 120 -7.17 -6.33 11.97
CA ARG A 120 -7.24 -4.93 11.54
C ARG A 120 -5.85 -4.40 11.16
N SER A 121 -5.55 -4.42 9.87
CA SER A 121 -4.19 -4.24 9.36
C SER A 121 -4.01 -2.89 8.65
N ALA A 122 -2.85 -2.27 8.81
CA ALA A 122 -2.41 -1.16 7.97
C ALA A 122 -1.18 -1.56 7.14
N MET A 123 -1.26 -1.41 5.82
CA MET A 123 -0.09 -1.50 4.96
C MET A 123 0.75 -0.22 5.05
N MET A 124 2.06 -0.36 5.21
CA MET A 124 2.96 0.73 5.54
C MET A 124 4.03 0.99 4.47
N CYS A 125 4.26 2.27 4.16
CA CYS A 125 5.31 2.78 3.28
C CYS A 125 6.10 3.91 3.97
N SER A 126 7.12 4.46 3.29
CA SER A 126 7.96 5.54 3.81
C SER A 126 7.34 6.92 3.65
N GLU A 127 6.65 7.21 2.56
CA GLU A 127 6.15 8.55 2.24
C GLU A 127 4.93 8.91 3.08
N ALA A 128 4.82 10.17 3.51
CA ALA A 128 3.67 10.62 4.31
C ALA A 128 2.34 10.42 3.57
N VAL A 129 2.30 10.83 2.31
CA VAL A 129 1.09 10.96 1.50
C VAL A 129 1.00 9.85 0.47
N PRO A 130 -0.19 9.23 0.27
CA PRO A 130 -0.33 8.07 -0.61
C PRO A 130 -0.06 8.43 -2.08
N TRP A 131 -0.46 9.61 -2.56
CA TRP A 131 -0.27 10.04 -3.95
C TRP A 131 1.19 10.25 -4.39
N ARG A 132 2.16 10.10 -3.48
CA ARG A 132 3.60 10.12 -3.78
C ARG A 132 4.30 8.78 -3.51
N CYS A 133 3.58 7.73 -3.10
CA CYS A 133 4.15 6.40 -2.87
C CYS A 133 3.41 5.31 -3.68
N HIS A 134 4.11 4.22 -3.96
CA HIS A 134 3.58 3.01 -4.60
C HIS A 134 2.39 2.39 -3.86
N ARG A 135 2.21 2.67 -2.55
CA ARG A 135 1.08 2.16 -1.77
C ARG A 135 -0.28 2.56 -2.35
N ARG A 136 -0.35 3.67 -3.10
CA ARG A 136 -1.56 4.06 -3.84
C ARG A 136 -1.94 3.00 -4.88
N LEU A 137 -0.97 2.43 -5.57
CA LEU A 137 -1.20 1.43 -6.63
C LEU A 137 -1.58 0.07 -6.02
N VAL A 138 -1.03 -0.26 -4.85
CA VAL A 138 -1.52 -1.40 -4.05
C VAL A 138 -2.97 -1.16 -3.60
N ALA A 139 -3.30 0.06 -3.18
CA ALA A 139 -4.65 0.44 -2.77
C ALA A 139 -5.65 0.36 -3.95
N ASP A 140 -5.24 0.79 -5.15
CA ASP A 140 -6.02 0.59 -6.37
C ASP A 140 -6.30 -0.90 -6.61
N ALA A 141 -5.27 -1.75 -6.55
CA ALA A 141 -5.41 -3.19 -6.78
C ALA A 141 -6.33 -3.89 -5.77
N LEU A 142 -6.32 -3.45 -4.51
CA LEU A 142 -7.25 -3.92 -3.47
C LEU A 142 -8.68 -3.43 -3.73
N THR A 143 -8.83 -2.17 -4.14
CA THR A 143 -10.14 -1.57 -4.45
C THR A 143 -10.82 -2.26 -5.62
N VAL A 144 -10.06 -2.58 -6.68
CA VAL A 144 -10.54 -3.38 -7.82
C VAL A 144 -11.03 -4.78 -7.39
N ARG A 145 -10.44 -5.34 -6.33
CA ARG A 145 -10.85 -6.61 -5.71
C ARG A 145 -11.97 -6.48 -4.68
N GLY A 146 -12.60 -5.30 -4.57
CA GLY A 146 -13.75 -5.07 -3.69
C GLY A 146 -13.41 -4.75 -2.23
N TRP A 147 -12.14 -4.49 -1.90
CA TRP A 147 -11.76 -4.05 -0.56
C TRP A 147 -12.04 -2.55 -0.36
N LYS A 148 -12.43 -2.19 0.86
CA LYS A 148 -12.39 -0.79 1.31
C LYS A 148 -11.00 -0.47 1.83
N VAL A 149 -10.30 0.46 1.17
CA VAL A 149 -8.98 0.92 1.61
C VAL A 149 -9.09 2.32 2.22
N PHE A 150 -8.52 2.52 3.41
CA PHE A 150 -8.55 3.81 4.09
C PHE A 150 -7.15 4.35 4.38
N ASP A 151 -6.85 5.55 3.90
CA ASP A 151 -5.58 6.23 4.13
C ASP A 151 -5.56 6.93 5.49
N ILE A 152 -4.68 6.50 6.39
CA ILE A 152 -4.45 7.15 7.68
C ILE A 152 -3.62 8.41 7.46
N MET A 153 -4.25 9.56 7.64
CA MET A 153 -3.61 10.87 7.41
C MET A 153 -3.35 11.64 8.71
N ALA A 154 -4.19 11.43 9.73
CA ALA A 154 -4.06 12.03 11.05
C ALA A 154 -4.79 11.17 12.12
N ARG A 155 -4.64 11.54 13.40
CA ARG A 155 -5.34 10.87 14.50
C ARG A 155 -6.85 10.90 14.29
N ASN A 156 -7.51 9.76 14.52
CA ASN A 156 -8.96 9.57 14.32
C ASN A 156 -9.47 9.91 12.91
N LYS A 157 -8.57 10.04 11.92
CA LYS A 157 -8.92 10.46 10.55
C LYS A 157 -8.28 9.53 9.53
N ALA A 158 -9.14 8.77 8.85
CA ALA A 158 -8.79 8.02 7.67
C ALA A 158 -9.73 8.38 6.51
N THR A 159 -9.17 8.56 5.32
CA THR A 159 -9.93 8.92 4.11
C THR A 159 -10.11 7.67 3.25
N LEU A 160 -11.31 7.47 2.68
CA LEU A 160 -11.51 6.38 1.73
C LEU A 160 -10.62 6.61 0.50
N HIS A 161 -9.82 5.61 0.16
CA HIS A 161 -9.04 5.59 -1.07
C HIS A 161 -9.99 5.57 -2.27
N THR A 162 -9.66 6.35 -3.29
CA THR A 162 -10.38 6.38 -4.56
C THR A 162 -9.44 5.88 -5.63
N LEU A 163 -9.98 5.08 -6.55
CA LEU A 163 -9.21 4.56 -7.67
C LEU A 163 -8.58 5.73 -8.42
N THR A 164 -7.31 5.58 -8.82
CA THR A 164 -6.63 6.58 -9.66
C THR A 164 -7.47 6.93 -10.89
N ASP A 165 -7.68 8.23 -11.15
CA ASP A 165 -8.68 8.72 -12.12
C ASP A 165 -8.54 8.15 -13.53
N PHE A 166 -7.31 7.91 -13.98
CA PHE A 166 -6.98 7.34 -15.30
C PHE A 166 -6.68 5.83 -15.24
N ALA A 167 -7.03 5.15 -14.14
CA ALA A 167 -6.95 3.70 -14.06
C ALA A 167 -8.00 3.06 -14.97
N SER A 168 -7.56 2.07 -15.74
CA SER A 168 -8.42 1.23 -16.57
C SER A 168 -8.48 -0.17 -15.97
N VAL A 169 -9.68 -0.75 -15.89
CA VAL A 169 -9.90 -2.11 -15.41
C VAL A 169 -10.60 -2.90 -16.50
N GLN A 170 -9.90 -3.86 -17.10
CA GLN A 170 -10.42 -4.72 -18.17
C GLN A 170 -10.17 -6.18 -17.83
N GLY A 171 -11.23 -6.99 -17.75
CA GLY A 171 -11.10 -8.41 -17.40
C GLY A 171 -10.43 -8.67 -16.03
N GLY A 172 -10.51 -7.71 -15.09
CA GLY A 172 -9.83 -7.78 -13.79
C GLY A 172 -8.36 -7.33 -13.82
N VAL A 173 -7.82 -6.98 -14.99
CA VAL A 173 -6.48 -6.42 -15.15
C VAL A 173 -6.54 -4.91 -14.97
N LEU A 174 -5.75 -4.40 -14.04
CA LEU A 174 -5.62 -2.97 -13.73
C LEU A 174 -4.42 -2.40 -14.47
N THR A 175 -4.64 -1.40 -15.31
CA THR A 175 -3.60 -0.65 -16.04
C THR A 175 -3.82 0.87 -15.91
N TYR A 176 -2.84 1.64 -16.36
CA TYR A 176 -2.83 3.10 -16.25
C TYR A 176 -2.45 3.74 -17.60
N PRO A 177 -3.29 3.60 -18.64
CA PRO A 177 -3.01 4.15 -19.95
C PRO A 177 -2.90 5.68 -19.89
N GLY A 178 -2.06 6.26 -20.75
CA GLY A 178 -2.08 7.69 -21.03
C GLY A 178 -3.28 8.03 -21.91
N ASP A 179 -3.60 9.32 -22.00
CA ASP A 179 -4.53 9.80 -23.02
C ASP A 179 -3.93 9.48 -24.39
N ASP A 180 -4.70 8.81 -25.25
CA ASP A 180 -4.36 8.72 -26.67
C ASP A 180 -4.39 10.15 -27.22
N ILE A 181 -3.22 10.77 -27.36
CA ILE A 181 -3.11 11.95 -28.22
C ILE A 181 -3.15 11.41 -29.65
N GLU A 182 -4.36 11.16 -30.15
CA GLU A 182 -4.59 11.20 -31.59
C GLU A 182 -4.20 12.62 -32.04
N GLY A 183 -2.99 12.74 -32.57
CA GLY A 183 -2.48 13.90 -33.27
C GLY A 183 -2.30 13.59 -34.74
#